data_AF-A0A350AM88-F1
#
_entry.id   AF-A0A350AM88-F1
#
_cell.length_a   1.000
_cell.length_b   1.000
_cell.length_c   1.000
_cell.angle_alpha   90.00
_cell.angle_beta   90.00
_cell.angle_gamma   90.00
#
_symmetry.space_group_name_H-M   'P 1'
#
loop_
_entity.id
_entity.type
_entity.pdbx_description
1 polymer ?
#
loop_
_entity_poly.entity_id
_entity_poly.type
_entity_poly.pdbx_seq_one_letter_code
_entity_poly.pdbx_strand_id
1 'polypeptide(L)' 'MHLARVILHPDEFPTKECYPFNLRIFQETESIAFVRTTSYKDTEYYRIYRDFLNNQDKYLASLEK' A
#
# COMPACT_ATOMS: atom_id res chain seq x y z
N MET A 1 10.79 7.52 -6.81
CA MET A 1 9.70 8.27 -6.17
C MET A 1 9.81 8.05 -4.67
N HIS A 2 10.00 9.12 -3.90
CA HIS A 2 10.07 9.07 -2.44
C HIS A 2 8.98 9.99 -1.89
N LEU A 3 8.07 9.45 -1.08
CA LEU A 3 7.01 10.21 -0.44
C LEU A 3 7.48 10.59 0.97
N ALA A 4 7.32 11.85 1.35
CA ALA A 4 7.70 12.36 2.68
C ALA A 4 6.52 12.37 3.65
N ARG A 5 5.31 12.68 3.15
CA ARG A 5 4.06 12.59 3.89
C ARG A 5 2.85 12.48 2.97
N VAL A 6 1.74 12.05 3.53
CA VAL A 6 0.38 12.16 2.96
C VAL A 6 -0.43 13.08 3.88
N ILE A 7 -1.20 13.99 3.29
CA ILE A 7 -2.19 14.79 3.99
C ILE A 7 -3.56 14.25 3.59
N LEU A 8 -4.43 14.05 4.56
CA LEU A 8 -5.80 13.62 4.36
C LEU A 8 -6.73 14.77 4.76
N HIS A 9 -7.81 14.93 4.03
CA HIS A 9 -8.87 15.89 4.33
C HIS A 9 -10.17 15.11 4.60
N PRO A 10 -10.36 14.59 5.83
CA PRO A 10 -11.53 13.78 6.17
C PRO A 10 -12.87 14.45 5.84
N ASP A 11 -12.93 15.79 5.95
CA ASP A 11 -14.12 16.59 5.68
C ASP A 11 -14.48 16.66 4.19
N GLU A 12 -13.54 16.37 3.29
CA GLU A 12 -13.75 16.35 1.85
C GLU A 12 -14.07 14.95 1.32
N PHE A 13 -14.11 13.93 2.18
CA PHE A 13 -14.37 12.57 1.74
C PHE A 13 -15.86 12.31 1.45
N PRO A 14 -16.18 11.46 0.44
CA PRO A 14 -17.54 11.36 -0.09
C PRO A 14 -18.58 10.82 0.89
N THR A 15 -18.18 9.93 1.80
CA THR A 15 -19.05 9.27 2.77
C THR A 15 -18.23 8.68 3.91
N LYS A 16 -18.86 8.43 5.06
CA LYS A 16 -18.26 7.70 6.18
C LYS A 16 -18.71 6.23 6.25
N GLU A 17 -19.50 5.77 5.28
CA GLU A 17 -20.13 4.44 5.33
C GLU A 17 -19.51 3.43 4.36
N CYS A 18 -18.85 3.89 3.30
CA CYS A 18 -18.24 3.01 2.30
C CYS A 18 -16.73 2.88 2.49
N TYR A 19 -16.21 1.70 2.16
CA TYR A 19 -14.76 1.48 2.07
C TYR A 19 -14.13 2.37 0.99
N PRO A 20 -12.95 2.99 1.24
CA PRO A 20 -12.14 2.89 2.46
C PRO A 20 -12.47 3.94 3.55
N PHE A 21 -13.37 4.88 3.27
CA PHE A 21 -13.66 6.05 4.12
C PHE A 21 -14.41 5.72 5.42
N ASN A 22 -15.01 4.53 5.50
CA ASN A 22 -15.58 4.01 6.75
C ASN A 22 -14.53 3.59 7.79
N LEU A 23 -13.27 3.44 7.38
CA LEU A 23 -12.20 3.13 8.32
C LEU A 23 -11.84 4.38 9.10
N ARG A 24 -11.76 4.23 10.43
CA ARG A 24 -11.42 5.29 11.40
C ARG A 24 -10.16 6.08 11.01
N ILE A 25 -9.18 5.41 10.41
CA ILE A 25 -7.94 6.03 9.95
C ILE A 25 -8.17 7.14 8.91
N PHE A 26 -9.15 6.99 8.02
CA PHE A 26 -9.51 8.02 7.02
C PHE A 26 -10.40 9.11 7.59
N GLN A 27 -10.97 8.93 8.79
CA GLN A 27 -11.84 9.92 9.41
C GLN A 27 -11.10 10.81 10.42
N GLU A 28 -10.09 10.26 11.10
CA GLU A 28 -9.44 10.92 12.22
C GLU A 28 -8.00 11.38 11.92
N THR A 29 -7.39 10.84 10.88
CA THR A 29 -5.99 11.16 10.57
C THR A 29 -5.93 12.33 9.60
N GLU A 30 -5.24 13.40 9.99
CA GLU A 30 -5.01 14.57 9.12
C GLU A 30 -3.73 14.41 8.29
N SER A 31 -2.72 13.72 8.82
CA SER A 31 -1.48 13.46 8.08
C SER A 31 -0.77 12.21 8.52
N ILE A 32 -0.10 11.57 7.56
CA ILE A 32 0.76 10.41 7.76
C ILE A 32 2.17 10.81 7.33
N ALA A 33 3.10 10.87 8.28
CA ALA A 33 4.52 11.10 7.99
C ALA A 33 5.23 9.76 7.72
N PHE A 34 6.10 9.73 6.71
CA PHE A 34 6.92 8.55 6.46
C PHE A 34 8.23 8.66 7.24
N VAL A 35 8.44 7.70 8.16
CA VAL A 35 9.65 7.63 9.01
C VAL A 35 10.93 7.48 8.18
N ARG A 36 10.83 6.88 6.99
CA ARG A 36 11.96 6.69 6.08
C ARG A 36 11.52 6.86 4.64
N THR A 37 12.31 7.62 3.87
CA THR A 37 12.18 7.71 2.42
C THR A 37 12.71 6.43 1.77
N THR A 38 11.88 5.40 1.69
CA THR A 38 12.25 4.14 1.01
C THR A 38 11.89 4.27 -0.47
N SER A 39 12.79 3.90 -1.39
CA SER A 39 12.41 3.79 -2.81
C SER A 39 11.37 2.69 -2.95
N TYR A 40 10.38 2.85 -3.83
CA TYR A 40 9.44 1.77 -4.12
C TYR A 40 10.17 0.44 -4.44
N LYS A 41 11.29 0.51 -5.17
CA LYS A 41 12.10 -0.66 -5.52
C LYS A 41 12.81 -1.33 -4.34
N ASP A 42 12.95 -0.62 -3.22
CA ASP A 42 13.56 -1.14 -2.00
C ASP A 42 12.53 -1.74 -1.05
N THR A 43 11.23 -1.61 -1.36
CA THR A 43 10.16 -2.18 -0.54
C THR A 43 10.15 -3.71 -0.66
N GLU A 44 9.81 -4.38 0.43
CA GLU A 44 9.65 -5.83 0.44
C GLU A 44 8.59 -6.29 -0.56
N TYR A 45 7.45 -5.57 -0.62
CA TYR A 45 6.40 -5.81 -1.61
C TYR A 45 6.91 -5.81 -3.04
N TYR A 46 7.69 -4.80 -3.45
CA TYR A 46 8.26 -4.78 -4.79
C TYR A 46 9.18 -5.97 -5.05
N ARG A 47 10.03 -6.32 -4.08
CA ARG A 47 10.96 -7.46 -4.21
C ARG A 47 10.21 -8.78 -4.36
N ILE A 48 9.19 -9.02 -3.53
CA ILE A 48 8.34 -10.21 -3.61
C ILE A 48 7.63 -10.26 -4.96
N TYR A 49 6.96 -9.19 -5.35
CA TYR A 49 6.17 -9.18 -6.58
C TYR A 49 7.07 -9.34 -7.83
N ARG A 50 8.22 -8.67 -7.83
CA ARG A 50 9.21 -8.80 -8.90
C ARG A 50 9.78 -10.21 -9.01
N ASP A 51 10.14 -10.81 -7.87
CA ASP A 51 10.66 -12.17 -7.85
C ASP A 51 9.62 -13.18 -8.34
N PHE A 52 8.36 -13.03 -7.90
CA PHE A 52 7.25 -13.83 -8.37
C PHE A 52 7.06 -13.70 -9.88
N LEU A 53 6.91 -12.48 -10.41
CA LEU A 53 6.70 -12.26 -11.85
C LEU A 53 7.84 -12.80 -12.70
N ASN A 54 9.09 -12.71 -12.23
CA ASN A 54 10.25 -13.22 -12.95
C ASN A 54 10.40 -14.74 -12.88
N ASN A 55 9.83 -15.39 -11.86
CA ASN A 55 9.98 -16.82 -11.61
C ASN A 55 8.61 -17.50 -11.45
N GLN A 56 7.59 -17.03 -12.16
CA GLN A 56 6.19 -17.40 -11.93
C GLN A 56 5.97 -18.91 -11.99
N ASP A 57 6.60 -19.60 -12.95
CA ASP A 57 6.48 -21.05 -13.14
C ASP A 57 6.87 -21.85 -11.89
N LYS A 58 7.90 -21.41 -11.16
CA LYS A 58 8.35 -22.04 -9.90
C LYS A 58 7.25 -22.00 -8.84
N TYR A 59 6.54 -20.88 -8.74
CA TYR A 59 5.51 -20.69 -7.72
C TYR A 59 4.21 -21.40 -8.11
N LEU A 60 3.80 -21.34 -9.37
CA LEU A 60 2.57 -21.99 -9.84
C LEU A 60 2.68 -23.51 -9.83
N ALA A 61 3.84 -24.09 -10.18
CA ALA A 61 4.07 -25.53 -10.11
C ALA A 61 3.90 -26.12 -8.70
N SER A 62 4.00 -25.30 -7.65
CA SER A 62 3.79 -25.72 -6.26
C SER A 62 2.32 -25.82 -5.83
N LEU A 63 1.41 -25.20 -6.59
CA LEU A 63 -0.03 -25.18 -6.34
C LEU A 63 -0.79 -26.28 -7.08
N GLU A 64 -0.15 -26.96 -8.03
CA GLU A 64 -0.74 -28.00 -8.87
C GLU A 64 -0.53 -29.43 -8.30
N LYS A 65 -0.15 -29.55 -7.02
CA LYS A 65 -0.01 -30.82 -6.29
C LYS A 65 -1.14 -31.03 -5.29
#